data_AF-A0A9X8DKF1-F1
#
_entry.id   AF-A0A9X8DKF1-F1
#
_cell.length_a   1.000
_cell.length_b   1.000
_cell.length_c   1.000
_cell.angle_alpha   90.00
_cell.angle_beta   90.00
_cell.angle_gamma   90.00
#
_symmetry.space_group_name_H-M   'P 1'
#
loop_
_entity.id
_entity.type
_entity.pdbx_description
1 polymer ?
#
loop_
_entity_poly.entity_id
_entity_poly.type
_entity_poly.pdbx_seq_one_letter_code
_entity_poly.pdbx_strand_id
1 'polypeptide(L)'
;MYAVIPAPKLVPDPLPWCLDLPKLKSFFNPLSEQASTEACRKESGFTLKVQLGARLPPTPTQVSKFFNSTACRDFFMTVLDVYVTKVPMCLVRVNATYAVENSVLSSLTFDKLKDLYGAYQRDEAMSE
;
A
#
# COMPACT_ATOMS: atom_id res chain seq x y z
N MET A 1 36.75 35.56 -24.36
CA MET A 1 36.35 34.91 -23.10
C MET A 1 34.97 34.32 -23.31
N TYR A 2 34.86 33.00 -23.42
CA TYR A 2 33.55 32.32 -23.46
C TYR A 2 33.34 31.70 -22.09
N ALA A 3 32.36 32.22 -21.35
CA ALA A 3 31.90 31.58 -20.13
C ALA A 3 31.18 30.29 -20.51
N VAL A 4 31.74 29.15 -20.12
CA VAL A 4 31.04 27.86 -20.18
C VAL A 4 29.95 27.92 -19.12
N ILE A 5 28.71 28.17 -19.54
CA ILE A 5 27.56 28.09 -18.65
C ILE A 5 27.37 26.61 -18.32
N PRO A 6 27.49 26.18 -17.05
CA PRO A 6 27.21 24.80 -16.69
C PRO A 6 25.76 24.49 -17.03
N ALA A 7 25.53 23.36 -17.69
CA ALA A 7 24.19 22.88 -18.00
C ALA A 7 23.35 22.87 -16.71
N PRO A 8 22.08 23.34 -16.76
CA PRO A 8 21.21 23.29 -15.59
C PRO A 8 21.15 21.84 -15.12
N LYS A 9 21.45 21.62 -13.83
CA LYS A 9 21.27 20.31 -13.20
C LYS A 9 19.81 19.89 -13.46
N LEU A 10 19.62 18.72 -14.05
CA LEU A 10 18.31 18.06 -14.11
C LEU A 10 17.73 18.09 -12.70
N VAL A 11 16.73 18.94 -12.48
CA VAL A 11 15.82 18.80 -11.35
C VAL A 11 15.22 17.40 -11.54
N PRO A 12 15.31 16.48 -10.57
CA PRO A 12 14.61 15.21 -10.69
C PRO A 12 13.16 15.56 -11.02
N ASP A 13 12.62 15.03 -12.12
CA ASP A 13 11.21 15.14 -12.43
C ASP A 13 10.40 14.89 -11.14
N PRO A 14 9.30 15.61 -10.90
CA PRO A 14 8.49 15.38 -9.71
C PRO A 14 8.22 13.88 -9.60
N LEU A 15 8.52 13.29 -8.45
CA LEU A 15 8.40 11.85 -8.22
C LEU A 15 7.08 11.34 -8.80
N PRO A 16 7.08 10.26 -9.61
CA PRO A 16 5.86 9.77 -10.20
C PRO A 16 4.90 9.29 -9.10
N TRP A 17 3.60 9.33 -9.37
CA TRP A 17 2.64 8.67 -8.48
C TRP A 17 2.88 7.16 -8.49
N CYS A 18 2.85 6.52 -7.32
CA CYS A 18 3.06 5.08 -7.23
C CYS A 18 2.08 4.29 -8.12
N LEU A 19 0.84 4.77 -8.22
CA LEU A 19 -0.20 4.16 -9.06
C LEU A 19 0.04 4.31 -10.56
N ASP A 20 0.84 5.30 -10.97
CA ASP A 20 1.20 5.55 -12.37
C ASP A 20 2.48 4.83 -12.79
N LEU A 21 3.16 4.16 -11.84
CA LEU A 21 4.38 3.43 -12.14
C LEU A 21 4.08 2.30 -13.14
N PRO A 22 4.80 2.26 -14.27
CA PRO A 22 4.66 1.16 -15.21
C PRO A 22 5.06 -0.13 -14.50
N LYS A 23 4.24 -1.17 -14.66
CA LYS A 23 4.45 -2.49 -14.05
C LYS A 23 4.40 -2.50 -12.52
N LEU A 24 3.74 -1.54 -11.84
CA LEU A 24 3.53 -1.57 -10.38
C LEU A 24 3.11 -2.96 -9.90
N LYS A 25 2.12 -3.56 -10.55
CA LYS A 25 1.61 -4.92 -10.24
C LYS A 25 2.71 -5.99 -10.27
N SER A 26 3.71 -5.85 -11.15
CA SER A 26 4.77 -6.85 -11.32
C SER A 26 5.67 -6.96 -10.09
N PHE A 27 5.85 -5.88 -9.33
CA PHE A 27 6.58 -5.92 -8.06
C PHE A 27 5.89 -6.81 -7.01
N PHE A 28 4.57 -6.97 -7.11
CA PHE A 28 3.75 -7.76 -6.18
C PHE A 28 3.44 -9.17 -6.68
N ASN A 29 3.77 -9.51 -7.93
CA ASN A 29 3.55 -10.86 -8.48
C ASN A 29 4.13 -11.98 -7.59
N PRO A 30 5.35 -11.86 -7.02
CA PRO A 30 5.92 -12.90 -6.16
C PRO A 30 5.10 -13.15 -4.89
N LEU A 31 4.29 -12.19 -4.44
CA LEU A 31 3.45 -12.37 -3.26
C LEU A 31 2.41 -13.47 -3.48
N SER A 32 1.97 -13.70 -4.72
CA SER A 32 1.00 -14.76 -5.01
C SER A 32 1.51 -16.17 -4.72
N GLU A 33 2.83 -16.35 -4.64
CA GLU A 33 3.51 -17.61 -4.35
C GLU A 33 3.91 -17.74 -2.87
N GLN A 34 3.75 -16.69 -2.06
CA GLN A 34 4.07 -16.71 -0.64
C GLN A 34 3.02 -17.48 0.17
N ALA A 35 3.48 -18.32 1.09
CA ALA A 35 2.61 -19.11 1.97
C ALA A 35 1.70 -18.21 2.83
N SER A 36 2.19 -17.05 3.28
CA SER A 36 1.43 -16.06 4.05
C SER A 36 0.25 -15.49 3.26
N THR A 37 0.38 -15.33 1.94
CA THR A 37 -0.69 -14.83 1.08
C THR A 37 -1.86 -15.80 1.02
N GLU A 38 -1.59 -17.08 0.77
CA GLU A 38 -2.63 -18.11 0.70
C GLU A 38 -3.28 -18.34 2.08
N ALA A 39 -2.47 -18.40 3.14
CA ALA A 39 -2.97 -18.54 4.50
C ALA A 39 -3.83 -17.34 4.93
N CYS A 40 -3.37 -16.11 4.69
CA CYS A 40 -4.16 -14.92 4.97
C CYS A 40 -5.48 -14.91 4.17
N ARG A 41 -5.43 -15.30 2.89
CA ARG A 41 -6.62 -15.41 2.05
C ARG A 41 -7.68 -16.33 2.66
N LYS A 42 -7.25 -17.51 3.12
CA LYS A 42 -8.11 -18.51 3.75
C LYS A 42 -8.67 -18.04 5.09
N GLU A 43 -7.84 -17.42 5.93
CA GLU A 43 -8.22 -17.00 7.29
C GLU A 43 -9.10 -15.75 7.29
N SER A 44 -8.77 -14.75 6.48
CA SER A 44 -9.58 -13.53 6.31
C SER A 44 -10.88 -13.78 5.52
N GLY A 45 -10.88 -14.80 4.67
CA GLY A 45 -11.93 -15.01 3.67
C GLY A 45 -11.89 -13.99 2.54
N PHE A 46 -10.76 -13.27 2.35
CA PHE A 46 -10.56 -12.42 1.18
C PHE A 46 -10.51 -13.27 -0.07
N THR A 47 -11.31 -12.94 -1.07
CA THR A 47 -11.23 -13.52 -2.41
C THR A 47 -10.59 -12.47 -3.31
N LEU A 48 -9.25 -12.43 -3.30
CA LEU A 48 -8.43 -11.45 -4.06
C LEU A 48 -8.89 -11.25 -5.51
N LYS A 49 -9.36 -12.31 -6.20
CA LYS A 49 -9.90 -12.21 -7.57
C LYS A 49 -11.24 -11.46 -7.66
N VAL A 50 -12.15 -11.67 -6.71
CA VAL A 50 -13.51 -11.09 -6.76
C VAL A 50 -13.49 -9.67 -6.20
N GLN A 51 -12.78 -9.42 -5.10
CA GLN A 51 -12.74 -8.10 -4.44
C GLN A 51 -11.94 -7.07 -5.25
N LEU A 52 -10.79 -7.45 -5.82
CA LEU A 52 -10.01 -6.55 -6.69
C LEU A 52 -10.62 -6.43 -8.09
N GLY A 53 -11.25 -7.50 -8.60
CA GLY A 53 -11.92 -7.51 -9.90
C GLY A 53 -13.23 -6.72 -9.91
N ALA A 54 -14.00 -6.78 -8.82
CA ALA A 54 -15.29 -6.09 -8.68
C ALA A 54 -15.21 -4.77 -7.89
N ARG A 55 -14.01 -4.37 -7.43
CA ARG A 55 -13.79 -3.22 -6.52
C ARG A 55 -14.69 -3.27 -5.27
N LEU A 56 -15.07 -4.47 -4.83
CA LEU A 56 -15.90 -4.63 -3.65
C LEU A 56 -15.02 -4.51 -2.41
N PRO A 57 -15.31 -3.56 -1.50
CA PRO A 57 -14.59 -3.47 -0.25
C PRO A 57 -14.82 -4.75 0.57
N PRO A 58 -13.84 -5.16 1.40
CA PRO A 58 -14.03 -6.22 2.36
C PRO A 58 -15.22 -5.96 3.30
N THR A 59 -15.96 -7.02 3.66
CA THR A 59 -17.00 -6.93 4.70
C THR A 59 -16.37 -6.73 6.09
N PRO A 60 -17.10 -6.14 7.06
CA PRO A 60 -16.59 -5.96 8.43
C PRO A 60 -16.09 -7.27 9.08
N THR A 61 -16.78 -8.39 8.82
CA THR A 61 -16.37 -9.72 9.30
C THR A 61 -15.04 -10.16 8.69
N GLN A 62 -14.81 -9.92 7.39
CA GLN A 62 -13.54 -10.26 6.75
C GLN A 62 -12.40 -9.38 7.25
N VAL A 63 -12.66 -8.09 7.50
CA VAL A 63 -11.66 -7.18 8.08
C VAL A 63 -11.31 -7.57 9.51
N SER A 64 -12.31 -7.95 10.33
CA SER A 64 -12.08 -8.48 11.67
C SER A 64 -11.22 -9.74 11.64
N LYS A 65 -11.51 -10.69 10.75
CA LYS A 65 -10.68 -11.90 10.56
C LYS A 65 -9.27 -11.58 10.08
N PHE A 66 -9.12 -10.63 9.17
CA PHE A 66 -7.81 -10.15 8.72
C PHE A 66 -6.97 -9.65 9.90
N PHE A 67 -7.50 -8.75 10.72
CA PHE A 67 -6.77 -8.18 11.87
C PHE A 67 -6.55 -9.14 13.05
N ASN A 68 -7.14 -10.34 13.01
CA ASN A 68 -6.95 -11.38 14.02
C ASN A 68 -6.12 -12.57 13.49
N SER A 69 -5.60 -12.50 12.26
CA SER A 69 -4.81 -13.54 11.62
C SER A 69 -3.32 -13.21 11.62
N THR A 70 -2.50 -14.08 12.20
CA THR A 70 -1.03 -13.96 12.13
C THR A 70 -0.54 -14.07 10.69
N ALA A 71 -1.15 -14.94 9.87
CA ALA A 71 -0.82 -15.04 8.46
C ALA A 71 -1.09 -13.72 7.70
N CYS A 72 -2.16 -13.01 8.05
CA CYS A 72 -2.46 -11.70 7.47
C CYS A 72 -1.52 -10.59 7.95
N ARG A 73 -1.01 -10.67 9.18
CA ARG A 73 0.08 -9.80 9.64
C ARG A 73 1.34 -10.04 8.81
N ASP A 74 1.74 -11.29 8.61
CA ASP A 74 2.94 -11.63 7.82
C ASP A 74 2.78 -11.21 6.35
N PHE A 75 1.60 -11.44 5.78
CA PHE A 75 1.25 -10.96 4.44
C PHE A 75 1.38 -9.43 4.33
N PHE A 76 0.82 -8.68 5.27
CA PHE A 76 0.90 -7.22 5.29
C PHE A 76 2.36 -6.73 5.38
N MET A 77 3.16 -7.31 6.26
CA MET A 77 4.58 -6.95 6.38
C MET A 77 5.34 -7.24 5.09
N THR A 78 5.03 -8.33 4.41
CA THR A 78 5.63 -8.66 3.10
C THR A 78 5.21 -7.65 2.01
N VAL A 79 3.94 -7.22 2.01
CA VAL A 79 3.45 -6.18 1.09
C VAL A 79 4.18 -4.85 1.33
N LEU A 80 4.36 -4.45 2.59
CA LEU A 80 5.09 -3.25 2.95
C LEU A 80 6.56 -3.34 2.52
N ASP A 81 7.22 -4.48 2.75
CA ASP A 81 8.60 -4.68 2.32
C ASP A 81 8.75 -4.49 0.80
N VAL A 82 7.82 -5.02 -0.01
CA VAL A 82 7.83 -4.79 -1.46
C VAL A 82 7.70 -3.29 -1.78
N TYR A 83 6.78 -2.58 -1.12
CA TYR A 83 6.59 -1.15 -1.32
C TYR A 83 7.82 -0.30 -0.98
N VAL A 84 8.58 -0.72 0.03
CA VAL A 84 9.74 0.05 0.53
C VAL A 84 11.03 -0.35 -0.17
N THR A 85 11.19 -1.62 -0.56
CA THR A 85 12.48 -2.15 -1.04
C THR A 85 12.51 -2.48 -2.53
N LYS A 86 11.34 -2.72 -3.16
CA LYS A 86 11.26 -3.15 -4.57
C LYS A 86 10.64 -2.09 -5.48
N VAL A 87 9.64 -1.37 -4.97
CA VAL A 87 9.00 -0.29 -5.72
C VAL A 87 9.93 0.93 -5.74
N PRO A 88 10.24 1.51 -6.91
CA PRO A 88 11.05 2.72 -6.99
C PRO A 88 10.36 3.88 -6.29
N MET A 89 11.15 4.86 -5.84
CA MET A 89 10.65 6.02 -5.11
C MET A 89 9.51 6.71 -5.87
N CYS A 90 8.37 6.89 -5.19
CA CYS A 90 7.14 7.40 -5.78
C CYS A 90 6.24 8.08 -4.74
N LEU A 91 5.28 8.87 -5.21
CA LEU A 91 4.33 9.58 -4.36
C LEU A 91 3.07 8.74 -4.10
N VAL A 92 2.71 8.63 -2.83
CA VAL A 92 1.45 8.10 -2.33
C VAL A 92 0.55 9.26 -1.93
N ARG A 93 -0.65 9.31 -2.48
CA ARG A 93 -1.67 10.28 -2.11
C ARG A 93 -2.26 9.91 -0.75
N VAL A 94 -2.17 10.81 0.23
CA VAL A 94 -2.80 10.64 1.55
C VAL A 94 -4.20 11.23 1.55
N ASN A 95 -4.39 12.38 0.90
CA ASN A 95 -5.69 13.02 0.71
C ASN A 95 -5.70 13.88 -0.57
N ALA A 96 -6.73 14.72 -0.76
CA ALA A 96 -6.85 15.56 -1.94
C ALA A 96 -5.66 16.52 -2.16
N THR A 97 -5.03 16.98 -1.09
CA THR A 97 -4.02 18.07 -1.10
C THR A 97 -2.62 17.63 -0.65
N TYR A 98 -2.48 16.45 -0.06
CA TYR A 98 -1.26 15.98 0.56
C TYR A 98 -0.82 14.62 -0.01
N ALA A 99 0.46 14.54 -0.34
CA ALA A 99 1.14 13.33 -0.80
C ALA A 99 2.47 13.17 -0.08
N VAL A 100 2.89 11.93 0.06
CA VAL A 100 4.12 11.53 0.76
C VAL A 100 4.90 10.56 -0.11
N GLU A 101 6.21 10.54 0.04
CA GLU A 101 7.06 9.52 -0.58
C GLU A 101 6.76 8.14 0.02
N ASN A 102 6.73 7.08 -0.80
CA ASN A 102 6.44 5.71 -0.36
C ASN A 102 7.35 5.16 0.74
N SER A 103 8.54 5.72 0.96
CA SER A 103 9.42 5.33 2.07
C SER A 103 8.78 5.50 3.46
N VAL A 104 7.83 6.44 3.60
CA VAL A 104 7.04 6.64 4.84
C VAL A 104 6.26 5.40 5.25
N LEU A 105 5.92 4.53 4.29
CA LEU A 105 5.19 3.28 4.53
C LEU A 105 6.00 2.31 5.40
N SER A 106 7.33 2.47 5.49
CA SER A 106 8.19 1.69 6.40
C SER A 106 7.85 1.88 7.88
N SER A 107 7.20 3.00 8.23
CA SER A 107 6.75 3.29 9.60
C SER A 107 5.38 2.71 9.94
N LEU A 108 4.68 2.13 8.95
CA LEU A 108 3.39 1.49 9.18
C LEU A 108 3.60 0.11 9.78
N THR A 109 2.86 -0.16 10.86
CA THR A 109 2.76 -1.49 11.46
C THR A 109 1.35 -2.03 11.25
N PHE A 110 1.22 -3.35 11.35
CA PHE A 110 -0.09 -4.00 11.27
C PHE A 110 -1.08 -3.48 12.33
N ASP A 111 -0.57 -3.21 13.53
CA ASP A 111 -1.39 -2.68 14.63
C ASP A 111 -1.81 -1.23 14.38
N LYS A 112 -0.91 -0.41 13.82
CA LYS A 112 -1.25 0.96 13.42
C LYS A 112 -2.32 0.97 12.32
N LEU A 113 -2.27 0.02 11.38
CA LEU A 113 -3.34 -0.15 10.39
C LEU A 113 -4.67 -0.55 11.05
N LYS A 114 -4.65 -1.45 12.03
CA LYS A 114 -5.82 -1.87 12.80
C LYS A 114 -6.45 -0.69 13.56
N ASP A 115 -5.63 0.12 14.20
CA ASP A 115 -6.07 1.30 14.95
C ASP A 115 -6.67 2.36 14.03
N LEU A 116 -6.03 2.62 12.87
CA LEU A 116 -6.54 3.54 11.85
C LEU A 116 -7.89 3.09 11.29
N TYR A 117 -8.05 1.79 11.02
CA TYR A 117 -9.33 1.25 10.58
C TYR A 117 -10.41 1.41 11.66
N GLY A 118 -10.07 1.13 12.92
CA GLY A 118 -10.98 1.34 14.04
C GLY A 118 -11.38 2.81 14.23
N ALA A 119 -10.48 3.76 13.95
CA ALA A 119 -10.79 5.18 13.96
C ALA A 119 -11.72 5.58 12.81
N TYR A 120 -11.42 5.12 11.58
CA TYR A 120 -12.25 5.37 10.40
C TYR A 120 -13.70 4.92 10.60
N GLN A 121 -13.92 3.71 11.14
CA GLN A 121 -15.27 3.21 11.41
C GLN A 121 -16.05 4.06 12.43
N ARG A 122 -15.37 4.67 13.40
CA ARG A 122 -16.02 5.56 14.38
C ARG A 122 -16.41 6.89 13.76
N ASP A 123 -15.58 7.45 12.89
CA ASP A 123 -15.87 8.72 12.22
C ASP A 123 -17.00 8.57 11.20
N GLU A 124 -17.08 7.45 10.48
CA GLU A 124 -18.23 7.15 9.61
C GLU A 124 -19.53 7.00 10.42
N ALA A 125 -19.49 6.31 11.55
CA ALA A 125 -20.67 6.14 12.43
C ALA A 125 -21.13 7.43 13.12
N MET A 126 -20.30 8.49 13.13
CA MET A 126 -20.66 9.83 13.65
C MET A 126 -21.10 10.79 12.54
N SER A 127 -21.03 10.37 11.27
CA SER A 127 -21.41 11.16 10.10
C SER A 127 -22.79 10.75 9.52
N GLU A 128 -23.43 9.73 10.10
CA GLU A 128 -24.84 9.35 9.89
C GLU A 128 -25.73 9.91 11.01
#